data_AF-A0A542FUP4-F1
#
_entry.id   AF-A0A542FUP4-F1
#
_cell.length_a   1.000
_cell.length_b   1.000
_cell.length_c   1.000
_cell.angle_alpha   90.00
_cell.angle_beta   90.00
_cell.angle_gamma   90.00
#
_symmetry.space_group_name_H-M   'P 1'
#
loop_
_entity.id
_entity.type
_entity.pdbx_description
1 polymer ?
#
loop_
_entity_poly.entity_id
_entity_poly.type
_entity_poly.pdbx_seq_one_letter_code
_entity_poly.pdbx_strand_id
1 'polypeptide(L)'
;MKRTIAAFALAGLALGLAGCTTGFGEGPDIFDREQTAEDTLPAEAEVGELDASSTRYVGVDSADNEYWVGRPTGTRDTCIVLVAPDPAASASACGGGMPSLTNPAGVTVEWASSPNRLSPDDAELIGDTLLVAVPAG
;
A
#
# COMPACT_ATOMS: atom_id res chain seq x y z
N MET A 1 -43.97 -31.26 34.50
CA MET A 1 -43.46 -29.94 34.07
C MET A 1 -43.04 -30.05 32.61
N LYS A 2 -43.67 -29.27 31.73
CA LYS A 2 -43.42 -29.24 30.29
C LYS A 2 -42.32 -28.19 30.00
N ARG A 3 -41.23 -28.58 29.33
CA ARG A 3 -40.39 -27.64 28.58
C ARG A 3 -39.99 -28.30 27.27
N THR A 4 -40.80 -27.98 26.27
CA THR A 4 -40.66 -28.32 24.87
C THR A 4 -40.02 -27.12 24.14
N ILE A 5 -39.43 -27.40 22.96
CA ILE A 5 -39.19 -26.48 21.81
C ILE A 5 -37.97 -25.56 21.90
N ALA A 6 -37.13 -25.36 20.88
CA ALA A 6 -36.80 -26.12 19.68
C ALA A 6 -35.51 -25.50 19.08
N ALA A 7 -34.67 -26.35 18.51
CA ALA A 7 -33.71 -25.95 17.50
C ALA A 7 -34.48 -25.66 16.20
N PHE A 8 -34.31 -24.47 15.62
CA PHE A 8 -34.65 -24.22 14.21
C PHE A 8 -33.57 -23.35 13.59
N ALA A 9 -32.74 -24.00 12.78
CA ALA A 9 -31.89 -23.37 11.80
C ALA A 9 -32.75 -22.69 10.73
N LEU A 10 -32.41 -21.45 10.38
CA LEU A 10 -32.79 -20.88 9.10
C LEU A 10 -31.55 -20.24 8.46
N ALA A 11 -31.12 -20.89 7.39
CA ALA A 11 -30.24 -20.37 6.36
C ALA A 11 -30.88 -19.17 5.63
N GLY A 12 -30.06 -18.27 5.11
CA GLY A 12 -30.53 -17.12 4.34
C GLY A 12 -29.42 -16.50 3.51
N LEU A 13 -28.95 -17.27 2.53
CA LEU A 13 -28.05 -16.93 1.44
C LEU A 13 -28.31 -15.52 0.85
N ALA A 14 -27.40 -14.57 1.08
CA ALA A 14 -27.34 -13.29 0.37
C ALA A 14 -26.04 -13.22 -0.44
N LEU A 15 -25.90 -14.15 -1.38
CA LEU A 15 -24.84 -14.15 -2.39
C LEU A 15 -25.45 -13.69 -3.70
N GLY A 16 -25.07 -12.51 -4.16
CA GLY A 16 -25.37 -12.06 -5.51
C GLY A 16 -25.70 -10.59 -5.58
N LEU A 17 -24.67 -9.78 -5.86
CA LEU A 17 -24.66 -8.56 -6.69
C LEU A 17 -23.42 -7.71 -6.36
N ALA A 18 -22.22 -8.32 -6.33
CA ALA A 18 -21.00 -7.55 -6.56
C ALA A 18 -20.76 -7.57 -8.06
N GLY A 19 -21.36 -6.59 -8.76
CA GLY A 19 -20.96 -6.31 -10.13
C GLY A 19 -19.50 -5.91 -10.11
N CYS A 20 -18.64 -6.73 -10.73
CA CYS A 20 -17.27 -6.35 -11.05
C CYS A 20 -17.33 -5.22 -12.08
N THR A 21 -17.53 -3.98 -11.63
CA THR A 21 -17.15 -2.83 -12.43
C THR A 21 -15.63 -2.86 -12.41
N THR A 22 -15.01 -3.28 -13.50
CA THR A 22 -13.60 -2.98 -13.75
C THR A 22 -13.50 -1.46 -13.84
N GLY A 23 -13.32 -0.84 -12.67
CA GLY A 23 -13.23 0.59 -12.47
C GLY A 23 -11.92 1.07 -13.04
N PHE A 24 -11.96 1.51 -14.29
CA PHE A 24 -10.94 2.40 -14.83
C PHE A 24 -11.03 3.74 -14.06
N GLY A 25 -10.40 3.80 -12.88
CA GLY A 25 -10.38 5.01 -12.04
C GLY A 25 -10.36 4.79 -10.53
N GLU A 26 -10.48 3.56 -10.04
CA GLU A 26 -10.19 3.24 -8.63
C GLU A 26 -8.66 3.15 -8.48
N GLY A 27 -8.11 3.77 -7.45
CA GLY A 27 -6.66 3.77 -7.23
C GLY A 27 -6.12 2.35 -6.95
N PRO A 28 -4.85 2.22 -6.56
CA PRO A 28 -4.26 0.92 -6.24
C PRO A 28 -5.10 0.14 -5.21
N ASP A 29 -5.37 -1.14 -5.47
CA ASP A 29 -6.21 -2.04 -4.65
C ASP A 29 -5.76 -2.12 -3.17
N ILE A 30 -4.49 -1.80 -2.88
CA ILE A 30 -3.96 -1.74 -1.51
C ILE A 30 -4.75 -0.79 -0.59
N PHE A 31 -5.43 0.21 -1.15
CA PHE A 31 -6.26 1.14 -0.36
C PHE A 31 -7.63 0.57 0.00
N ASP A 32 -8.06 -0.53 -0.61
CA ASP A 32 -9.39 -1.12 -0.39
C ASP A 32 -9.44 -2.07 0.81
N ARG A 33 -8.27 -2.51 1.30
CA ARG A 33 -8.20 -3.30 2.53
C ARG A 33 -8.36 -2.44 3.78
N GLU A 34 -8.87 -3.07 4.83
CA GLU A 34 -8.93 -2.49 6.17
C GLU A 34 -7.51 -2.16 6.67
N GLN A 35 -7.40 -1.06 7.41
CA GLN A 35 -6.15 -0.64 8.02
C GLN A 35 -5.80 -1.53 9.22
N THR A 36 -4.53 -1.87 9.35
CA THR A 36 -3.93 -2.67 10.42
C THR A 36 -2.96 -1.80 11.23
N ALA A 37 -2.39 -2.34 12.31
CA ALA A 37 -1.44 -1.61 13.12
C ALA A 37 -0.14 -1.25 12.36
N GLU A 38 0.33 -2.13 11.48
CA GLU A 38 1.56 -1.94 10.68
C GLU A 38 1.44 -0.79 9.67
N ASP A 39 0.21 -0.46 9.28
CA ASP A 39 -0.07 0.64 8.36
C ASP A 39 0.19 2.03 8.93
N THR A 40 0.40 2.13 10.24
CA THR A 40 0.74 3.39 10.89
C THR A 40 2.18 3.75 10.53
N LEU A 41 2.38 4.94 9.98
CA LEU A 41 3.72 5.44 9.70
C LEU A 41 4.53 5.61 11.00
N PRO A 42 5.83 5.29 10.99
CA PRO A 42 6.70 5.55 12.12
C PRO A 42 6.82 7.07 12.33
N ALA A 43 7.00 7.50 13.59
CA ALA A 43 6.97 8.92 13.96
C ALA A 43 8.10 9.75 13.31
N GLU A 44 9.19 9.08 12.95
CA GLU A 44 10.36 9.59 12.26
C GLU A 44 10.19 9.72 10.74
N ALA A 45 9.11 9.18 10.15
CA ALA A 45 8.83 9.38 8.74
C ALA A 45 8.35 10.82 8.51
N GLU A 46 9.26 11.68 8.07
CA GLU A 46 8.92 13.02 7.61
C GLU A 46 8.25 12.95 6.23
N VAL A 47 6.95 12.66 6.24
CA VAL A 47 6.09 12.75 5.06
C VAL A 47 5.29 14.04 5.15
N GLY A 48 4.96 14.66 4.01
CA GLY A 48 4.02 15.78 3.96
C GLY A 48 2.64 15.40 4.55
N GLU A 49 1.64 16.27 4.43
CA GLU A 49 0.29 16.02 4.99
C GLU A 49 -0.42 14.81 4.34
N LEU A 50 -0.08 13.61 4.79
CA LEU A 50 -0.78 12.36 4.50
C LEU A 50 -2.01 12.23 5.40
N ASP A 51 -3.10 11.72 4.83
CA ASP A 51 -4.22 11.21 5.61
C ASP A 51 -3.78 9.91 6.30
N ALA A 52 -3.64 9.97 7.63
CA ALA A 52 -3.20 8.83 8.44
C ALA A 52 -4.11 7.59 8.31
N SER A 53 -5.39 7.76 7.93
CA SER A 53 -6.29 6.62 7.71
C SER A 53 -6.09 5.94 6.34
N SER A 54 -5.37 6.61 5.44
CA SER A 54 -5.07 6.13 4.08
C SER A 54 -3.74 5.40 3.97
N THR A 55 -2.89 5.45 4.98
CA THR A 55 -1.57 4.83 4.93
C THR A 55 -1.69 3.32 4.92
N ARG A 56 -0.83 2.66 4.15
CA ARG A 56 -0.77 1.20 4.02
C ARG A 56 0.68 0.78 3.97
N TYR A 57 1.07 -0.10 4.89
CA TYR A 57 2.36 -0.77 4.84
C TYR A 57 2.37 -1.74 3.66
N VAL A 58 3.49 -1.74 2.95
CA VAL A 58 3.72 -2.57 1.77
C VAL A 58 4.67 -3.72 2.10
N GLY A 59 5.74 -3.43 2.84
CA GLY A 59 6.73 -4.43 3.22
C GLY A 59 8.12 -3.84 3.45
N VAL A 60 9.09 -4.74 3.49
CA VAL A 60 10.52 -4.44 3.68
C VAL A 60 11.31 -5.10 2.54
N ASP A 61 12.34 -4.43 2.04
CA ASP A 61 13.25 -4.99 1.02
C ASP A 61 14.43 -5.76 1.64
N SER A 62 15.26 -6.35 0.78
CA SER A 62 16.49 -7.06 1.19
C SER A 62 17.57 -6.18 1.81
N ALA A 63 17.42 -4.85 1.80
CA ALA A 63 18.33 -3.87 2.40
C ALA A 63 17.75 -3.24 3.68
N ASP A 64 16.70 -3.85 4.25
CA ASP A 64 15.98 -3.40 5.45
C ASP A 64 15.31 -2.02 5.31
N ASN A 65 15.02 -1.56 4.08
CA ASN A 65 14.18 -0.39 3.84
C ASN A 65 12.71 -0.77 3.99
N GLU A 66 11.95 0.03 4.72
CA GLU A 66 10.53 -0.18 4.92
C GLU A 66 9.70 0.75 4.03
N TYR A 67 8.57 0.24 3.54
CA TYR A 67 7.75 0.92 2.54
C TYR A 67 6.30 1.06 2.97
N TRP A 68 5.78 2.27 2.79
CA TRP A 68 4.35 2.56 2.89
C TRP A 68 3.88 3.30 1.65
N VAL A 69 2.58 3.23 1.43
CA VAL A 69 1.87 4.12 0.51
C VAL A 69 0.76 4.84 1.25
N GLY A 70 0.34 5.98 0.73
CA GLY A 70 -0.71 6.79 1.35
C GLY A 70 -1.34 7.76 0.36
N ARG A 71 -2.32 8.52 0.83
CA ARG A 71 -2.93 9.63 0.10
C ARG A 71 -2.78 10.93 0.89
N PRO A 72 -2.47 12.06 0.23
CA PRO A 72 -2.53 13.36 0.88
C PRO A 72 -3.96 13.69 1.32
N THR A 73 -4.08 14.49 2.38
CA THR A 73 -5.39 14.94 2.87
C THR A 73 -6.11 15.75 1.79
N GLY A 74 -7.34 15.34 1.44
CA GLY A 74 -8.20 16.09 0.53
C GLY A 74 -7.87 15.95 -0.96
N THR A 75 -6.95 15.06 -1.35
CA THR A 75 -6.64 14.78 -2.76
C THR A 75 -6.87 13.30 -3.11
N ARG A 76 -6.74 12.96 -4.40
CA ARG A 76 -6.72 11.56 -4.87
C ARG A 76 -5.31 11.10 -5.26
N ASP A 77 -4.32 11.94 -4.98
CA ASP A 77 -2.94 11.62 -5.28
C ASP A 77 -2.49 10.46 -4.40
N THR A 78 -1.49 9.73 -4.87
CA THR A 78 -0.86 8.69 -4.07
C THR A 78 0.55 9.12 -3.72
N CYS A 79 1.06 8.60 -2.62
CA CYS A 79 2.42 8.81 -2.18
C CYS A 79 3.09 7.47 -1.93
N ILE A 80 4.38 7.42 -2.21
CA ILE A 80 5.30 6.38 -1.75
C ILE A 80 6.12 6.98 -0.61
N VAL A 81 6.28 6.22 0.47
CA VAL A 81 7.13 6.53 1.61
C VAL A 81 8.14 5.41 1.77
N LEU A 82 9.42 5.78 1.79
CA LEU A 82 10.55 4.91 2.06
C LEU A 82 11.18 5.37 3.37
N VAL A 83 11.25 4.46 4.35
CA VAL A 83 12.00 4.65 5.59
C VAL A 83 13.19 3.72 5.56
N ALA A 84 14.39 4.28 5.45
CA ALA A 84 15.62 3.53 5.40
C ALA A 84 16.22 3.38 6.81
N PRO A 85 17.07 2.35 7.03
CA PRO A 85 17.84 2.23 8.27
C PRO A 85 18.75 3.44 8.54
N ASP A 86 19.26 4.07 7.48
CA ASP A 86 19.89 5.38 7.53
C ASP A 86 18.83 6.47 7.26
N PRO A 87 18.46 7.30 8.25
CA PRO A 87 17.44 8.33 8.06
C PRO A 87 17.76 9.33 6.94
N ALA A 88 19.05 9.53 6.61
CA ALA A 88 19.44 10.40 5.50
C ALA A 88 19.08 9.83 4.12
N ALA A 89 18.78 8.54 4.04
CA ALA A 89 18.30 7.85 2.85
C ALA A 89 16.77 7.70 2.81
N SER A 90 16.04 8.05 3.87
CA SER A 90 14.58 8.07 3.85
C SER A 90 14.06 9.13 2.87
N ALA A 91 12.94 8.85 2.21
CA ALA A 91 12.37 9.77 1.24
C ALA A 91 10.87 9.51 1.02
N SER A 92 10.17 10.51 0.48
CA SER A 92 8.78 10.35 0.05
C SER A 92 8.51 11.12 -1.24
N ALA A 93 7.56 10.63 -2.03
CA ALA A 93 7.13 11.28 -3.26
C ALA A 93 5.62 11.09 -3.43
N CYS A 94 4.93 12.21 -3.64
CA CYS A 94 3.49 12.27 -3.89
C CYS A 94 3.23 12.78 -5.30
N GLY A 95 2.18 12.28 -5.94
CA GLY A 95 1.76 12.79 -7.24
C GLY A 95 0.44 12.23 -7.72
N GLY A 96 -0.14 12.92 -8.71
CA GLY A 96 -1.31 12.45 -9.42
C GLY A 96 -1.02 11.15 -10.17
N GLY A 97 -1.79 10.10 -9.89
CA GLY A 97 -1.57 8.76 -10.45
C GLY A 97 -0.66 7.92 -9.57
N MET A 98 0.35 7.30 -10.20
CA MET A 98 1.30 6.36 -9.58
C MET A 98 2.72 6.97 -9.65
N PRO A 99 3.13 7.78 -8.65
CA PRO A 99 4.44 8.43 -8.67
C PRO A 99 5.58 7.41 -8.59
N SER A 100 6.75 7.81 -9.06
CA SER A 100 8.02 7.13 -8.78
C SER A 100 8.80 7.89 -7.72
N LEU A 101 9.51 7.17 -6.85
CA LEU A 101 10.43 7.72 -5.87
C LEU A 101 11.87 7.34 -6.25
N THR A 102 12.82 8.25 -6.06
CA THR A 102 14.25 7.91 -6.00
C THR A 102 14.85 8.64 -4.80
N ASN A 103 15.44 7.90 -3.84
CA ASN A 103 16.00 8.47 -2.63
C ASN A 103 17.47 8.93 -2.82
N PRO A 104 18.08 9.62 -1.84
CA PRO A 104 19.48 10.04 -1.92
C PRO A 104 20.49 8.90 -2.04
N ALA A 105 20.15 7.69 -1.55
CA ALA A 105 20.97 6.49 -1.70
C ALA A 105 20.85 5.85 -3.10
N GLY A 106 20.01 6.39 -3.99
CA GLY A 106 19.80 5.88 -5.35
C GLY A 106 18.78 4.75 -5.47
N VAL A 107 18.12 4.36 -4.37
CA VAL A 107 17.01 3.40 -4.39
C VAL A 107 15.86 4.00 -5.18
N THR A 108 15.40 3.27 -6.19
CA THR A 108 14.25 3.66 -7.02
C THR A 108 13.05 2.78 -6.71
N VAL A 109 11.90 3.39 -6.52
CA VAL A 109 10.64 2.72 -6.17
C VAL A 109 9.55 3.14 -7.15
N GLU A 110 8.84 2.18 -7.70
CA GLU A 110 7.72 2.39 -8.63
C GLU A 110 6.56 1.45 -8.32
N TRP A 111 5.36 1.81 -8.73
CA TRP A 111 4.19 0.93 -8.60
C TRP A 111 4.32 -0.27 -9.54
N ALA A 112 4.17 -1.47 -9.00
CA ALA A 112 4.28 -2.72 -9.77
C ALA A 112 3.21 -2.85 -10.87
N SER A 113 2.05 -2.21 -10.69
CA SER A 113 0.95 -2.21 -11.66
C SER A 113 1.18 -1.26 -12.86
N SER A 114 2.13 -0.33 -12.77
CA SER A 114 2.44 0.62 -13.85
C SER A 114 3.87 1.17 -13.74
N PRO A 115 4.90 0.31 -13.82
CA PRO A 115 6.28 0.77 -13.75
C PRO A 115 6.66 1.54 -15.01
N ASN A 116 7.51 2.56 -14.84
CA ASN A 116 8.01 3.39 -15.93
C ASN A 116 9.46 3.03 -16.31
N ARG A 117 10.26 2.67 -15.31
CA ARG A 117 11.71 2.40 -15.44
C ARG A 117 12.09 1.01 -14.96
N LEU A 118 11.37 0.47 -13.98
CA LEU A 118 11.70 -0.82 -13.38
C LEU A 118 11.02 -1.97 -14.11
N SER A 119 11.62 -3.15 -14.08
CA SER A 119 11.00 -4.40 -14.50
C SER A 119 11.04 -5.42 -13.37
N PRO A 120 10.17 -6.44 -13.39
CA PRO A 120 10.24 -7.52 -12.41
C PRO A 120 11.55 -8.35 -12.47
N ASP A 121 12.32 -8.26 -13.55
CA ASP A 121 13.56 -9.03 -13.72
C ASP A 121 14.78 -8.34 -13.07
N ASP A 122 14.70 -7.03 -12.82
CA ASP A 122 15.80 -6.20 -12.30
C ASP A 122 15.44 -5.40 -11.03
N ALA A 123 14.27 -5.68 -10.44
CA ALA A 123 13.80 -5.08 -9.22
C ALA A 123 13.18 -6.14 -8.27
N GLU A 124 13.25 -5.85 -6.97
CA GLU A 124 12.56 -6.62 -5.95
C GLU A 124 11.08 -6.21 -5.90
N LEU A 125 10.16 -7.17 -5.93
CA LEU A 125 8.74 -6.93 -5.72
C LEU A 125 8.46 -6.95 -4.21
N ILE A 126 8.06 -5.81 -3.65
CA ILE A 126 7.69 -5.66 -2.25
C ILE A 126 6.17 -5.78 -2.12
N GLY A 127 5.74 -6.82 -1.42
CA GLY A 127 4.34 -7.23 -1.38
C GLY A 127 3.86 -7.59 -2.79
N ASP A 128 2.83 -6.90 -3.26
CA ASP A 128 2.28 -6.95 -4.62
C ASP A 128 2.20 -5.55 -5.26
N THR A 129 2.75 -4.54 -4.59
CA THR A 129 2.42 -3.14 -4.84
C THR A 129 3.58 -2.35 -5.43
N LEU A 130 4.82 -2.59 -4.97
CA LEU A 130 5.98 -1.79 -5.35
C LEU A 130 7.09 -2.65 -5.97
N LEU A 131 7.69 -2.15 -7.04
CA LEU A 131 9.01 -2.60 -7.52
C LEU A 131 10.07 -1.68 -6.94
N VAL A 132 11.15 -2.28 -6.43
CA VAL A 132 12.28 -1.59 -5.79
C VAL A 132 13.58 -2.03 -6.45
N ALA A 133 14.32 -1.06 -6.99
CA ALA A 133 15.69 -1.29 -7.46
C ALA A 133 16.68 -0.59 -6.54
N VAL A 134 17.55 -1.39 -5.93
CA VAL A 134 18.68 -0.93 -5.11
C VAL A 134 19.92 -0.86 -6.03
N PRO A 135 20.77 0.18 -5.93
CA PRO A 135 22.00 0.25 -6.72
C PRO A 135 22.86 -1.00 -6.49
N ALA A 136 23.39 -1.58 -7.58
CA ALA A 136 24.42 -2.60 -7.46
C ALA A 136 25.67 -1.95 -6.82
N GLY A 137 26.00 -2.37 -5.61
CA GLY A 137 27.20 -1.94 -4.88
C GLY A 137 28.51 -2.38 -5.51
#